data_AF-A0A7C3L0A3-F1
#
_entry.id   AF-A0A7C3L0A3-F1
#
_cell.length_a   1.000
_cell.length_b   1.000
_cell.length_c   1.000
_cell.angle_alpha   90.00
_cell.angle_beta   90.00
_cell.angle_gamma   90.00
#
_symmetry.space_group_name_H-M   'P 1'
#
loop_
_entity.id
_entity.type
_entity.pdbx_description
1 polymer ?
#
loop_
_entity_poly.entity_id
_entity_poly.type
_entity_poly.pdbx_seq_one_letter_code
_entity_poly.pdbx_strand_id
1 'polypeptide(L)'
;MEGGRTHYDVLGVPRNATQEQIRLAFRRLVLKYHPDRSGTSRTTDLFMQIVEAHAVLSSPERRAHYDALLRAKESAAERRTPPRAHAARPQPQSTRQRAPIPDAARLLNTAVVELGRGRLDRAEAAARSVLERDFRVALAHSVLGDIYRSRGQLDDALKHYAYALQFEPENATYQKRYYSLQAASAPRSAKAQRATNQILPLMVACVITFLTFSYVALAKEEPMRGLPAFVNTWTAGLLVMLFVCGLTMGAALSISMAVDPYETVLRTSGGRLSRSAALGVVAIVNFWASALIYVVIGVLQDAFTYSISRVVFLVAVLTACFATASALSDQISWAQTLLWGGNVLYLGVLAGWLVADAFRQ
;
A
#
# COMPACT_ATOMS: atom_id res chain seq x y z
N MET A 1 -52.13 10.38 -18.64
CA MET A 1 -51.62 9.03 -18.32
C MET A 1 -50.15 9.16 -17.99
N GLU A 2 -49.77 9.27 -16.72
CA GLU A 2 -48.36 9.20 -16.31
C GLU A 2 -47.96 7.75 -16.09
N GLY A 3 -47.75 7.03 -17.19
CA GLY A 3 -46.95 5.81 -17.15
C GLY A 3 -45.52 6.23 -16.83
N GLY A 4 -44.99 5.79 -15.69
CA GLY A 4 -43.62 6.13 -15.28
C GLY A 4 -42.63 5.79 -16.41
N ARG A 5 -41.78 6.76 -16.77
CA ARG A 5 -40.81 6.61 -17.87
C ARG A 5 -39.97 5.37 -17.64
N THR A 6 -40.01 4.43 -18.58
CA THR A 6 -39.15 3.24 -18.54
C THR A 6 -37.73 3.60 -18.97
N HIS A 7 -36.74 2.77 -18.65
CA HIS A 7 -35.37 2.99 -19.08
C HIS A 7 -35.24 3.00 -20.62
N TYR A 8 -36.15 2.34 -21.34
CA TYR A 8 -36.24 2.39 -22.79
C TYR A 8 -36.69 3.77 -23.28
N ASP A 9 -37.67 4.38 -22.61
CA ASP A 9 -38.15 5.73 -22.91
C ASP A 9 -37.09 6.79 -22.63
N VAL A 10 -36.28 6.59 -21.58
CA VAL A 10 -35.17 7.49 -21.23
C VAL A 10 -34.06 7.47 -22.30
N LEU A 11 -33.76 6.31 -22.89
CA LEU A 11 -32.80 6.20 -23.98
C LEU A 11 -33.41 6.46 -25.37
N GLY A 12 -34.73 6.59 -25.48
CA GLY A 12 -35.44 6.80 -26.74
C GLY A 12 -35.33 5.61 -27.70
N VAL A 13 -35.23 4.39 -27.15
CA VAL A 13 -35.09 3.14 -27.92
C VAL A 13 -36.28 2.23 -27.68
N PRO A 14 -36.72 1.43 -28.68
CA PRO A 14 -37.82 0.50 -28.48
C PRO A 14 -37.42 -0.66 -27.55
N ARG A 15 -38.40 -1.30 -26.91
CA ARG A 15 -38.15 -2.43 -25.98
C ARG A 15 -37.45 -3.63 -26.64
N ASN A 16 -37.54 -3.76 -27.97
CA ASN A 16 -36.85 -4.79 -28.75
C ASN A 16 -35.48 -4.34 -29.32
N ALA A 17 -34.97 -3.17 -28.92
CA ALA A 17 -33.70 -2.64 -29.42
C ALA A 17 -32.55 -3.63 -29.17
N THR A 18 -31.65 -3.76 -30.14
CA THR A 18 -30.42 -4.53 -30.00
C THR A 18 -29.42 -3.82 -29.08
N GLN A 19 -28.44 -4.55 -28.55
CA GLN A 19 -27.43 -3.97 -27.66
C GLN A 19 -26.60 -2.86 -28.34
N GLU A 20 -26.34 -3.00 -29.64
CA GLU A 20 -25.65 -1.96 -30.41
C GLU A 20 -26.50 -0.69 -30.56
N GLN A 21 -27.81 -0.82 -30.74
CA GLN A 21 -28.73 0.33 -30.78
C GLN A 21 -28.81 1.05 -29.43
N ILE A 22 -28.81 0.31 -28.31
CA ILE A 22 -28.78 0.86 -26.95
C ILE A 22 -27.48 1.64 -26.70
N ARG A 23 -26.33 1.08 -27.09
CA ARG A 23 -25.02 1.71 -26.98
C ARG A 23 -24.92 2.98 -27.83
N LEU A 24 -25.42 2.95 -29.06
CA LEU A 24 -25.43 4.10 -29.97
C LEU A 24 -26.33 5.22 -29.45
N ALA A 25 -27.52 4.89 -28.95
CA ALA A 25 -28.44 5.85 -28.36
C ALA A 25 -27.83 6.53 -27.12
N PHE A 26 -27.19 5.76 -26.24
CA PHE A 26 -26.48 6.29 -25.08
C PHE A 26 -25.37 7.27 -25.48
N ARG A 27 -24.51 6.91 -26.44
CA ARG A 27 -23.44 7.81 -26.91
C ARG A 27 -23.99 9.13 -27.46
N ARG A 28 -25.09 9.07 -28.24
CA ARG A 28 -25.75 10.26 -28.77
C ARG A 28 -26.31 11.16 -27.67
N LEU A 29 -26.92 10.58 -26.65
CA LEU A 29 -27.52 11.31 -25.54
C LEU A 29 -26.47 11.91 -24.59
N VAL A 30 -25.39 11.18 -24.31
CA VAL A 30 -24.25 11.68 -23.52
C VAL A 30 -23.60 12.88 -24.18
N LEU A 31 -23.40 12.86 -25.51
CA LEU A 31 -22.83 13.98 -26.25
C LEU A 31 -23.75 15.22 -26.26
N LYS A 32 -25.06 15.00 -26.19
CA LYS A 32 -26.09 16.05 -26.21
C LYS A 32 -26.33 16.69 -24.84
N TYR A 33 -26.25 15.89 -23.78
CA TYR A 33 -26.59 16.30 -22.41
C TYR A 33 -25.36 16.30 -21.47
N HIS A 34 -24.16 16.36 -22.05
CA HIS A 34 -22.92 16.45 -21.27
C HIS A 34 -22.98 17.70 -20.36
N PRO A 35 -22.72 17.57 -19.04
CA PRO A 35 -22.87 18.68 -18.09
C PRO A 35 -21.99 19.89 -18.42
N ASP A 36 -20.91 19.64 -19.16
CA ASP A 36 -19.93 20.64 -19.59
C ASP A 36 -20.40 21.50 -20.79
N ARG A 37 -21.47 21.10 -21.49
CA ARG A 37 -22.06 21.85 -22.62
C ARG A 37 -23.34 22.61 -22.28
N SER A 38 -23.93 22.34 -21.11
CA SER A 38 -25.19 22.97 -20.67
C SER A 38 -25.32 22.88 -19.14
N GLY A 39 -24.87 23.93 -18.45
CA GLY A 39 -24.72 24.00 -16.99
C GLY A 39 -26.01 24.28 -16.18
N THR A 40 -27.14 23.66 -16.52
CA THR A 40 -28.41 23.79 -15.76
C THR A 40 -28.75 22.52 -14.99
N SER A 41 -29.35 22.64 -13.79
CA SER A 41 -29.67 21.50 -12.90
C SER A 41 -30.50 20.41 -13.57
N ARG A 42 -31.47 20.81 -14.40
CA ARG A 42 -32.34 19.91 -15.17
C ARG A 42 -31.57 19.02 -16.15
N THR A 43 -30.42 19.49 -16.65
CA THR A 43 -29.60 18.76 -17.62
C THR A 43 -28.72 17.72 -16.93
N THR A 44 -28.30 18.00 -15.70
CA THR A 44 -27.64 17.04 -14.80
C THR A 44 -28.59 15.91 -14.40
N ASP A 45 -29.85 16.21 -14.05
CA ASP A 45 -30.84 15.19 -13.69
C ASP A 45 -31.15 14.26 -14.87
N LEU A 46 -31.28 14.82 -16.08
CA LEU A 46 -31.46 14.05 -17.31
C LEU A 46 -30.24 13.19 -17.64
N PHE A 47 -29.03 13.73 -17.44
CA PHE A 47 -27.78 13.00 -17.64
C PHE A 47 -27.69 11.79 -16.69
N MET A 48 -28.05 11.96 -15.42
CA MET A 48 -28.07 10.88 -14.45
C MET A 48 -29.08 9.79 -14.83
N GLN A 49 -30.28 10.18 -15.29
CA GLN A 49 -31.30 9.24 -15.78
C GLN A 49 -30.81 8.44 -17.01
N ILE A 50 -30.09 9.09 -17.93
CA ILE A 50 -29.50 8.44 -19.13
C ILE A 50 -28.44 7.41 -18.72
N VAL A 51 -27.58 7.74 -17.76
CA VAL A 51 -26.55 6.83 -17.24
C VAL A 51 -27.18 5.63 -16.52
N GLU A 52 -28.19 5.87 -15.69
CA GLU A 52 -28.93 4.81 -14.98
C GLU A 52 -29.64 3.87 -15.96
N ALA A 53 -30.34 4.42 -16.95
CA ALA A 53 -31.05 3.64 -17.96
C ALA A 53 -30.09 2.76 -18.79
N HIS A 54 -28.94 3.30 -19.19
CA HIS A 54 -27.93 2.51 -19.90
C HIS A 54 -27.28 1.45 -18.99
N ALA A 55 -27.06 1.73 -17.71
CA ALA A 55 -26.53 0.75 -16.77
C ALA A 55 -27.44 -0.49 -16.65
N VAL A 56 -28.76 -0.31 -16.65
CA VAL A 56 -29.70 -1.43 -16.59
C VAL A 56 -29.82 -2.16 -17.95
N LEU A 57 -29.90 -1.42 -19.06
CA LEU A 57 -30.20 -2.00 -20.38
C LEU A 57 -28.98 -2.57 -21.14
N SER A 58 -27.76 -2.13 -20.81
CA SER A 58 -26.52 -2.53 -21.51
C SER A 58 -26.11 -3.99 -21.29
N SER A 59 -26.56 -4.62 -20.21
CA SER A 59 -26.29 -6.04 -19.94
C SER A 59 -27.54 -6.87 -20.30
N PRO A 60 -27.41 -7.95 -21.09
CA PRO A 60 -28.51 -8.85 -21.40
C PRO A 60 -29.22 -9.40 -20.16
N GLU A 61 -28.47 -9.73 -19.10
CA GLU A 61 -29.01 -10.29 -17.86
C GLU A 61 -29.78 -9.25 -17.04
N ARG A 62 -29.19 -8.06 -16.86
CA ARG A 62 -29.86 -6.95 -16.14
C ARG A 62 -31.10 -6.46 -16.87
N ARG A 63 -31.05 -6.43 -18.20
CA ARG A 63 -32.20 -6.14 -19.05
C ARG A 63 -33.30 -7.19 -18.88
N ALA A 64 -32.95 -8.48 -18.90
CA ALA A 64 -33.93 -9.55 -18.69
C ALA A 64 -34.61 -9.47 -17.32
N HIS A 65 -33.84 -9.18 -16.26
CA HIS A 65 -34.40 -8.97 -14.92
C HIS A 65 -35.32 -7.74 -14.87
N TYR A 66 -34.91 -6.63 -15.47
CA TYR A 66 -35.72 -5.42 -15.58
C TYR A 66 -37.02 -5.66 -16.36
N ASP A 67 -36.96 -6.37 -17.48
CA ASP A 67 -38.12 -6.73 -18.30
C ASP A 67 -39.08 -7.68 -17.57
N ALA A 68 -38.56 -8.53 -16.69
CA ALA A 68 -39.39 -9.38 -15.83
C ALA A 68 -40.14 -8.56 -14.77
N LEU A 69 -39.46 -7.59 -14.14
CA LEU A 69 -40.08 -6.67 -13.19
C LEU A 69 -41.14 -5.78 -13.84
N LEU A 70 -40.89 -5.34 -15.08
CA LEU A 70 -41.82 -4.51 -15.84
C LEU A 70 -43.11 -5.28 -16.16
N ARG A 71 -42.98 -6.53 -16.64
CA ARG A 71 -44.11 -7.44 -16.87
C ARG A 71 -44.89 -7.78 -15.59
N ALA A 72 -44.21 -7.94 -14.46
CA ALA A 72 -44.84 -8.14 -13.16
C ALA A 72 -45.64 -6.91 -12.70
N LYS A 73 -45.15 -5.69 -12.96
CA LYS A 73 -45.86 -4.44 -12.67
C LYS A 73 -47.08 -4.24 -13.58
N GLU A 74 -46.95 -4.55 -14.87
CA GLU A 74 -48.04 -4.47 -15.85
C GLU A 74 -49.17 -5.45 -15.49
N SER A 75 -48.83 -6.70 -15.17
CA SER A 75 -49.81 -7.72 -14.74
C SER A 75 -50.43 -7.44 -13.35
N ALA A 76 -49.71 -6.76 -12.46
CA ALA A 76 -50.28 -6.30 -11.18
C ALA A 76 -51.21 -5.09 -11.35
N ALA A 77 -50.98 -4.25 -12.37
CA ALA A 77 -51.87 -3.15 -12.73
C ALA A 77 -53.18 -3.67 -13.37
N GLU A 78 -53.10 -4.73 -14.19
CA GLU A 78 -54.27 -5.43 -14.75
C GLU A 78 -55.14 -6.14 -13.69
N ARG A 79 -54.53 -6.70 -12.63
CA ARG A 79 -55.28 -7.34 -11.53
C ARG A 79 -56.05 -6.36 -10.63
N ARG A 80 -55.84 -5.05 -10.78
CA ARG A 80 -56.56 -4.01 -10.02
C ARG A 80 -57.89 -3.60 -10.66
N THR A 81 -58.26 -4.17 -11.79
CA THR A 81 -59.60 -4.02 -12.37
C THR A 81 -60.48 -5.19 -11.88
N PRO A 82 -61.57 -4.95 -11.12
CA PRO A 82 -62.28 -6.04 -10.47
C PRO A 82 -63.35 -6.67 -11.38
N PRO A 83 -63.47 -8.01 -11.37
CA PRO A 83 -64.77 -8.64 -11.41
C PRO A 83 -65.06 -9.45 -10.13
N ARG A 84 -66.26 -9.17 -9.61
CA ARG A 84 -67.08 -9.80 -8.57
C ARG A 84 -66.57 -11.04 -7.81
N ALA A 85 -66.71 -10.91 -6.49
CA ALA A 85 -66.62 -11.89 -5.41
C ALA A 85 -67.32 -13.24 -5.67
N HIS A 86 -66.74 -14.33 -5.14
CA HIS A 86 -67.49 -15.46 -4.57
C HIS A 86 -66.74 -16.10 -3.39
N ALA A 87 -67.55 -16.73 -2.54
CA ALA A 87 -67.39 -17.00 -1.11
C ALA A 87 -66.31 -18.01 -0.69
N ALA A 88 -65.94 -17.90 0.58
CA ALA A 88 -65.02 -18.76 1.33
C ALA A 88 -65.62 -20.13 1.73
N ARG A 89 -64.73 -21.12 1.91
CA ARG A 89 -64.93 -22.32 2.73
C ARG A 89 -63.62 -22.64 3.49
N PRO A 90 -63.65 -23.03 4.78
CA PRO A 90 -62.44 -23.29 5.55
C PRO A 90 -62.15 -24.79 5.71
N GLN A 91 -60.88 -25.19 5.64
CA GLN A 91 -60.38 -26.48 6.15
C GLN A 91 -58.89 -26.38 6.58
N PRO A 92 -58.41 -27.32 7.42
CA PRO A 92 -57.57 -27.05 8.59
C PRO A 92 -56.06 -27.23 8.33
N GLN A 93 -55.21 -26.54 9.09
CA GLN A 93 -53.76 -26.72 9.05
C GLN A 93 -53.15 -26.83 10.45
N SER A 94 -52.76 -28.05 10.82
CA SER A 94 -51.60 -28.30 11.68
C SER A 94 -50.36 -28.42 10.81
N THR A 95 -49.68 -27.30 10.65
CA THR A 95 -48.23 -27.21 10.53
C THR A 95 -47.96 -25.76 10.84
N ARG A 96 -47.16 -25.50 11.88
CA ARG A 96 -46.72 -24.15 12.21
C ARG A 96 -45.78 -23.71 11.11
N GLN A 97 -46.37 -23.29 10.00
CA GLN A 97 -45.73 -22.69 8.85
C GLN A 97 -45.19 -21.35 9.37
N ARG A 98 -43.90 -21.35 9.69
CA ARG A 98 -43.18 -20.11 10.01
C ARG A 98 -43.32 -19.23 8.77
N ALA A 99 -44.10 -18.16 8.90
CA ALA A 99 -44.25 -17.18 7.82
C ALA A 99 -42.85 -16.75 7.33
N PRO A 100 -42.61 -16.62 6.01
CA PRO A 100 -41.40 -15.98 5.53
C PRO A 100 -41.51 -14.49 5.83
N ILE A 101 -40.86 -14.02 6.90
CA ILE A 101 -40.90 -12.61 7.30
C ILE A 101 -39.74 -11.86 6.58
N PRO A 102 -40.02 -10.74 5.88
CA PRO A 102 -39.03 -9.95 5.12
C PRO A 102 -38.18 -9.02 6.02
N ASP A 103 -37.32 -9.57 6.89
CA ASP A 103 -36.60 -8.75 7.87
C ASP A 103 -35.28 -8.14 7.37
N ALA A 104 -34.47 -8.86 6.59
CA ALA A 104 -33.16 -8.37 6.14
C ALA A 104 -33.28 -7.18 5.15
N ALA A 105 -34.19 -7.28 4.18
CA ALA A 105 -34.46 -6.20 3.23
C ALA A 105 -35.03 -4.95 3.93
N ARG A 106 -35.87 -5.15 4.97
CA ARG A 106 -36.41 -4.05 5.78
C ARG A 106 -35.32 -3.37 6.60
N LEU A 107 -34.44 -4.13 7.24
CA LEU A 107 -33.30 -3.60 7.99
C LEU A 107 -32.32 -2.86 7.08
N LEU A 108 -32.04 -3.40 5.89
CA LEU A 108 -31.18 -2.76 4.90
C LEU A 108 -31.77 -1.43 4.41
N ASN A 109 -33.07 -1.41 4.09
CA ASN A 109 -33.77 -0.17 3.74
C ASN A 109 -33.74 0.84 4.89
N THR A 110 -33.90 0.37 6.13
CA THR A 110 -33.80 1.22 7.33
C THR A 110 -32.40 1.84 7.46
N ALA A 111 -31.34 1.05 7.24
CA ALA A 111 -29.97 1.53 7.28
C ALA A 111 -29.71 2.65 6.26
N VAL A 112 -30.18 2.48 5.03
CA VAL A 112 -30.05 3.49 3.96
C VAL A 112 -30.85 4.76 4.27
N VAL A 113 -32.09 4.61 4.75
CA VAL A 113 -32.96 5.75 5.09
C VAL A 113 -32.39 6.54 6.28
N GLU A 114 -31.93 5.87 7.33
CA GLU A 114 -31.37 6.55 8.51
C GLU A 114 -30.01 7.20 8.18
N LEU A 115 -29.21 6.61 7.27
CA LEU A 115 -28.01 7.25 6.74
C LEU A 115 -28.36 8.54 5.98
N GLY A 116 -29.38 8.52 5.13
CA GLY A 116 -29.87 9.71 4.41
C GLY A 116 -30.41 10.81 5.33
N ARG A 117 -30.85 10.43 6.55
CA ARG A 117 -31.28 11.37 7.61
C ARG A 117 -30.14 11.83 8.52
N GLY A 118 -28.90 11.39 8.28
CA GLY A 118 -27.73 11.72 9.10
C GLY A 118 -27.70 11.06 10.48
N ARG A 119 -28.58 10.07 10.75
CA ARG A 119 -28.63 9.36 12.04
C ARG A 119 -27.69 8.16 11.99
N LEU A 120 -26.40 8.46 12.03
CA LEU A 120 -25.31 7.50 11.78
C LEU A 120 -25.37 6.29 12.72
N ASP A 121 -25.69 6.47 14.00
CA ASP A 121 -25.70 5.38 14.99
C ASP A 121 -26.83 4.37 14.73
N ARG A 122 -28.02 4.86 14.34
CA ARG A 122 -29.15 3.98 13.97
C ARG A 122 -28.90 3.28 12.65
N ALA A 123 -28.29 3.98 11.70
CA ALA A 123 -27.90 3.41 10.40
C ALA A 123 -26.85 2.31 10.58
N GLU A 124 -25.86 2.53 11.44
CA GLU A 124 -24.81 1.55 11.77
C GLU A 124 -25.39 0.32 12.45
N ALA A 125 -26.25 0.50 13.47
CA ALA A 125 -26.91 -0.61 14.14
C ALA A 125 -27.73 -1.46 13.16
N ALA A 126 -28.51 -0.82 12.29
CA ALA A 126 -29.29 -1.52 11.27
C ALA A 126 -28.41 -2.25 10.25
N ALA A 127 -27.31 -1.63 9.79
CA ALA A 127 -26.37 -2.25 8.85
C ALA A 127 -25.62 -3.44 9.48
N ARG A 128 -25.21 -3.35 10.75
CA ARG A 128 -24.57 -4.45 11.48
C ARG A 128 -25.53 -5.61 11.71
N SER A 129 -26.79 -5.34 12.08
CA SER A 129 -27.81 -6.39 12.20
C SER A 129 -28.11 -7.11 10.88
N VAL A 130 -27.87 -6.47 9.72
CA VAL A 130 -27.89 -7.15 8.42
C VAL A 130 -26.68 -8.08 8.28
N LEU A 131 -25.47 -7.60 8.59
CA LEU A 131 -24.23 -8.38 8.47
C LEU A 131 -24.11 -9.54 9.46
N GLU A 132 -24.74 -9.44 10.65
CA GLU A 132 -24.86 -10.54 11.61
C GLU A 132 -25.67 -11.72 11.07
N ARG A 133 -26.59 -11.45 10.13
CA ARG A 133 -27.45 -12.45 9.51
C ARG A 133 -26.86 -12.95 8.19
N ASP A 134 -26.36 -12.04 7.38
CA ASP A 134 -25.65 -12.32 6.13
C ASP A 134 -24.51 -11.33 5.93
N PHE A 135 -23.28 -11.81 6.10
CA PHE A 135 -22.07 -11.02 5.97
C PHE A 135 -21.70 -10.69 4.52
N ARG A 136 -22.37 -11.28 3.51
CA ARG A 136 -22.04 -11.08 2.09
C ARG A 136 -22.78 -9.93 1.43
N VAL A 137 -23.65 -9.24 2.19
CA VAL A 137 -24.46 -8.14 1.66
C VAL A 137 -23.58 -6.93 1.38
N ALA A 138 -23.17 -6.77 0.12
CA ALA A 138 -22.27 -5.70 -0.33
C ALA A 138 -22.81 -4.29 0.00
N LEU A 139 -24.12 -4.09 -0.13
CA LEU A 139 -24.76 -2.81 0.19
C LEU A 139 -24.63 -2.44 1.69
N ALA A 140 -24.72 -3.42 2.60
CA ALA A 140 -24.57 -3.17 4.04
C ALA A 140 -23.13 -2.76 4.38
N HIS A 141 -22.14 -3.40 3.74
CA HIS A 141 -20.75 -2.96 3.80
C HIS A 141 -20.56 -1.55 3.23
N SER A 142 -21.20 -1.22 2.11
CA SER A 142 -21.13 0.12 1.52
C SER A 142 -21.73 1.22 2.41
N VAL A 143 -22.84 0.91 3.11
CA VAL A 143 -23.47 1.79 4.10
C VAL A 143 -22.54 2.03 5.29
N LEU A 144 -21.93 0.98 5.85
CA LEU A 144 -20.92 1.14 6.91
C LEU A 144 -19.71 1.95 6.43
N GLY A 145 -19.28 1.76 5.19
CA GLY A 145 -18.24 2.56 4.56
C GLY A 145 -18.59 4.05 4.53
N ASP A 146 -19.81 4.40 4.10
CA ASP A 146 -20.29 5.79 4.10
C ASP A 146 -20.40 6.38 5.51
N ILE A 147 -20.82 5.59 6.51
CA ILE A 147 -20.89 6.01 7.91
C ILE A 147 -19.48 6.33 8.45
N TYR A 148 -18.53 5.40 8.31
CA TYR A 148 -17.16 5.63 8.77
C TYR A 148 -16.48 6.78 8.04
N ARG A 149 -16.74 6.94 6.74
CA ARG A 149 -16.26 8.08 5.96
C ARG A 149 -16.82 9.40 6.54
N SER A 150 -18.11 9.45 6.87
CA SER A 150 -18.74 10.64 7.47
C SER A 150 -18.21 10.99 8.86
N ARG A 151 -17.72 9.99 9.61
CA ARG A 151 -17.07 10.16 10.92
C ARG A 151 -15.56 10.46 10.82
N GLY A 152 -14.99 10.51 9.61
CA GLY A 152 -13.56 10.70 9.39
C GLY A 152 -12.69 9.47 9.65
N GLN A 153 -13.29 8.30 9.89
CA GLN A 153 -12.60 7.02 10.09
C GLN A 153 -12.30 6.38 8.72
N LEU A 154 -11.34 6.97 8.00
CA LEU A 154 -11.09 6.64 6.59
C LEU A 154 -10.57 5.20 6.39
N ASP A 155 -9.79 4.67 7.34
CA ASP A 155 -9.26 3.30 7.24
C ASP A 155 -10.35 2.24 7.38
N ASP A 156 -11.29 2.43 8.31
CA ASP A 156 -12.42 1.52 8.46
C ASP A 156 -13.42 1.66 7.30
N ALA A 157 -13.60 2.88 6.79
CA ALA A 157 -14.37 3.12 5.57
C ALA A 157 -13.76 2.37 4.36
N LEU A 158 -12.43 2.40 4.20
CA LEU A 158 -11.72 1.67 3.14
C LEU A 158 -11.92 0.16 3.25
N LYS A 159 -11.82 -0.42 4.44
CA LYS A 159 -12.09 -1.85 4.67
C LYS A 159 -13.50 -2.23 4.23
N HIS A 160 -14.50 -1.44 4.63
CA HIS A 160 -15.89 -1.69 4.28
C HIS A 160 -16.19 -1.50 2.80
N TYR A 161 -15.57 -0.53 2.12
CA TYR A 161 -15.68 -0.44 0.66
C TYR A 161 -14.96 -1.57 -0.07
N ALA A 162 -13.84 -2.07 0.47
CA ALA A 162 -13.15 -3.23 -0.08
C ALA A 162 -14.01 -4.50 0.01
N TYR A 163 -14.67 -4.74 1.15
CA TYR A 163 -15.63 -5.85 1.29
C TYR A 163 -16.79 -5.73 0.30
N ALA A 164 -17.37 -4.53 0.16
CA ALA A 164 -18.45 -4.30 -0.80
C ALA A 164 -18.01 -4.59 -2.25
N LEU A 165 -16.79 -4.18 -2.62
CA LEU A 165 -16.21 -4.44 -3.95
C LEU A 165 -15.86 -5.92 -4.16
N GLN A 166 -15.44 -6.63 -3.12
CA GLN A 166 -15.14 -8.07 -3.21
C GLN A 166 -16.39 -8.89 -3.52
N PHE A 167 -17.53 -8.54 -2.91
CA PHE A 167 -18.79 -9.24 -3.14
C PHE A 167 -19.50 -8.80 -4.44
N GLU A 168 -19.35 -7.54 -4.85
CA GLU A 168 -19.86 -7.03 -6.13
C GLU A 168 -18.77 -6.28 -6.94
N PRO A 169 -17.86 -7.00 -7.63
CA PRO A 169 -16.73 -6.39 -8.34
C PRO A 169 -17.11 -5.47 -9.50
N GLU A 170 -18.25 -5.74 -10.15
CA GLU A 170 -18.72 -4.97 -11.32
C GLU A 170 -19.50 -3.71 -10.94
N ASN A 171 -19.68 -3.44 -9.63
CA ASN A 171 -20.42 -2.28 -9.16
C ASN A 171 -19.54 -1.02 -9.21
N ALA A 172 -19.73 -0.21 -10.27
CA ALA A 172 -19.02 1.03 -10.49
C ALA A 172 -19.10 2.03 -9.31
N THR A 173 -20.18 1.97 -8.51
CA THR A 173 -20.34 2.85 -7.34
C THR A 173 -19.35 2.49 -6.24
N TYR A 174 -19.19 1.20 -5.94
CA TYR A 174 -18.26 0.72 -4.93
C TYR A 174 -16.82 0.91 -5.39
N GLN A 175 -16.57 0.64 -6.67
CA GLN A 175 -15.29 0.89 -7.31
C GLN A 175 -14.87 2.36 -7.17
N LYS A 176 -15.78 3.30 -7.51
CA LYS A 176 -15.53 4.74 -7.35
C LYS A 176 -15.28 5.12 -5.89
N ARG A 177 -16.10 4.62 -4.95
CA ARG A 177 -15.96 4.92 -3.51
C ARG A 177 -14.63 4.41 -2.94
N TYR A 178 -14.24 3.20 -3.30
CA TYR A 178 -12.97 2.60 -2.88
C TYR A 178 -11.78 3.38 -3.44
N TYR A 179 -11.70 3.58 -4.75
CA TYR A 179 -10.54 4.24 -5.37
C TYR A 179 -10.45 5.73 -5.05
N SER A 180 -11.57 6.45 -4.94
CA SER A 180 -11.54 7.87 -4.54
C SER A 180 -11.05 8.03 -3.10
N LEU A 181 -11.46 7.14 -2.19
CA LEU A 181 -10.98 7.16 -0.82
C LEU A 181 -9.54 6.67 -0.70
N GLN A 182 -9.13 5.69 -1.49
CA GLN A 182 -7.74 5.21 -1.54
C GLN A 182 -6.79 6.31 -2.03
N ALA A 183 -7.19 7.05 -3.07
CA ALA A 183 -6.45 8.20 -3.57
C ALA A 183 -6.37 9.34 -2.54
N ALA A 184 -7.43 9.54 -1.75
CA ALA A 184 -7.44 10.52 -0.66
C ALA A 184 -6.64 10.06 0.59
N SER A 185 -6.48 8.76 0.80
CA SER A 185 -5.80 8.17 1.96
C SER A 185 -4.29 7.91 1.72
N ALA A 186 -3.85 7.75 0.48
CA ALA A 186 -2.44 7.62 0.12
C ALA A 186 -1.74 8.99 -0.07
N PRO A 187 -0.54 9.31 0.51
CA PRO A 187 0.18 8.75 1.65
C PRO A 187 0.69 9.85 2.61
N ARG A 188 -0.05 10.23 3.66
CA ARG A 188 0.54 10.97 4.81
C ARG A 188 1.10 10.00 5.87
N SER A 189 0.36 8.94 6.19
CA SER A 189 0.78 7.90 7.13
C SER A 189 1.86 6.98 6.56
N ALA A 190 1.72 6.53 5.31
CA ALA A 190 2.72 5.64 4.68
C ALA A 190 4.05 6.34 4.38
N LYS A 191 4.05 7.64 4.07
CA LYS A 191 5.28 8.43 3.89
C LYS A 191 5.98 8.67 5.22
N ALA A 192 5.23 8.98 6.28
CA ALA A 192 5.77 9.11 7.63
C ALA A 192 6.33 7.78 8.16
N GLN A 193 5.60 6.67 7.99
CA GLN A 193 6.06 5.34 8.41
C GLN A 193 7.30 4.89 7.62
N ARG A 194 7.35 5.13 6.31
CA ARG A 194 8.55 4.85 5.49
C ARG A 194 9.73 5.73 5.91
N ALA A 195 9.51 7.01 6.19
CA ALA A 195 10.57 7.90 6.68
C ALA A 195 11.11 7.44 8.04
N THR A 196 10.24 7.08 8.98
CA THR A 196 10.65 6.56 10.29
C THR A 196 11.44 5.25 10.16
N ASN A 197 10.99 4.31 9.32
CA ASN A 197 11.68 3.05 9.09
C ASN A 197 13.07 3.23 8.44
N GLN A 198 13.28 4.31 7.69
CA GLN A 198 14.58 4.62 7.08
C GLN A 198 15.51 5.42 8.01
N ILE A 199 14.97 6.35 8.79
CA ILE A 199 15.76 7.29 9.60
C ILE A 199 16.25 6.67 10.92
N LEU A 200 15.38 5.91 11.59
CA LEU A 200 15.70 5.33 12.90
C LEU A 200 16.99 4.47 12.92
N PRO A 201 17.18 3.50 12.01
CA PRO A 201 18.41 2.68 12.03
C PRO A 201 19.67 3.51 11.79
N LEU A 202 19.59 4.54 10.94
CA LEU A 202 20.72 5.44 10.68
C LEU A 202 21.03 6.30 11.91
N MET A 203 20.02 6.83 12.60
CA MET A 203 20.23 7.57 13.85
C MET A 203 20.88 6.70 14.92
N VAL A 204 20.41 5.45 15.10
CA VAL A 204 21.01 4.51 16.04
C VAL A 204 22.47 4.24 15.68
N ALA A 205 22.78 4.00 14.41
CA ALA A 205 24.16 3.82 13.96
C ALA A 205 25.03 5.07 14.18
N CYS A 206 24.50 6.28 13.97
CA CYS A 206 25.21 7.53 14.27
C CYS A 206 25.52 7.67 15.76
N VAL A 207 24.57 7.34 16.65
CA VAL A 207 24.79 7.37 18.11
C VAL A 207 25.87 6.37 18.50
N ILE A 208 25.80 5.13 18.01
CA ILE A 208 26.82 4.11 18.32
C ILE A 208 28.19 4.54 17.78
N THR A 209 28.24 5.09 16.57
CA THR A 209 29.46 5.62 15.97
C THR A 209 30.07 6.73 16.84
N PHE A 210 29.26 7.67 17.32
CA PHE A 210 29.71 8.71 18.24
C PHE A 210 30.27 8.15 19.55
N LEU A 211 29.60 7.14 20.13
CA LEU A 211 30.08 6.46 21.33
C LEU A 211 31.42 5.74 21.08
N THR A 212 31.57 5.08 19.94
CA THR A 212 32.82 4.38 19.59
C THR A 212 33.98 5.35 19.36
N PHE A 213 33.73 6.51 18.75
CA PHE A 213 34.75 7.57 18.60
C PHE A 213 35.14 8.16 19.95
N SER A 214 34.14 8.48 20.79
CA SER A 214 34.38 9.01 22.13
C SER A 214 35.19 8.04 22.96
N TYR A 215 34.90 6.74 22.85
CA TYR A 215 35.68 5.70 23.49
C TYR A 215 37.14 5.71 23.02
N VAL A 216 37.41 5.69 21.71
CA VAL A 216 38.79 5.70 21.19
C VAL A 216 39.57 6.95 21.60
N ALA A 217 38.91 8.11 21.69
CA ALA A 217 39.53 9.36 22.09
C ALA A 217 39.85 9.44 23.60
N LEU A 218 39.05 8.77 24.45
CA LEU A 218 39.11 8.92 25.91
C LEU A 218 39.68 7.70 26.63
N ALA A 219 39.54 6.51 26.04
CA ALA A 219 40.00 5.27 26.65
C ALA A 219 41.53 5.20 26.66
N LYS A 220 42.07 4.89 27.83
CA LYS A 220 43.50 4.67 28.03
C LYS A 220 43.74 3.17 28.13
N GLU A 221 43.86 2.53 26.98
CA GLU A 221 44.21 1.11 26.89
C GLU A 221 45.64 0.94 26.41
N GLU A 222 46.33 -0.08 26.92
CA GLU A 222 47.67 -0.43 26.46
C GLU A 222 47.63 -1.11 25.08
N PRO A 223 48.63 -0.85 24.21
CA PRO A 223 48.78 -1.55 22.94
C PRO A 223 48.92 -3.06 23.13
N MET A 224 48.35 -3.82 22.21
CA MET A 224 48.49 -5.26 22.21
C MET A 224 49.93 -5.68 21.95
N ARG A 225 50.45 -6.60 22.76
CA ARG A 225 51.79 -7.14 22.59
C ARG A 225 51.85 -8.11 21.40
N GLY A 226 52.95 -8.05 20.65
CA GLY A 226 53.23 -8.99 19.56
C GLY A 226 52.59 -8.65 18.21
N LEU A 227 51.99 -7.46 18.07
CA LEU A 227 51.49 -6.99 16.79
C LEU A 227 52.63 -6.59 15.83
N PRO A 228 52.44 -6.77 14.50
CA PRO A 228 53.38 -6.29 13.50
C PRO A 228 53.63 -4.78 13.59
N ALA A 229 54.81 -4.33 13.16
CA ALA A 229 55.25 -2.93 13.29
C ALA A 229 54.29 -1.89 12.68
N PHE A 230 53.51 -2.26 11.66
CA PHE A 230 52.57 -1.36 10.99
C PHE A 230 51.26 -1.11 11.76
N VAL A 231 50.97 -1.89 12.81
CA VAL A 231 49.79 -1.75 13.70
C VAL A 231 50.15 -1.97 15.18
N ASN A 232 51.42 -1.84 15.54
CA ASN A 232 51.91 -2.16 16.89
C ASN A 232 51.38 -1.23 18.00
N THR A 233 50.77 -0.10 17.65
CA THR A 233 50.14 0.82 18.61
C THR A 233 48.67 0.50 18.87
N TRP A 234 48.11 -0.51 18.21
CA TRP A 234 46.69 -0.82 18.31
C TRP A 234 46.32 -1.50 19.61
N THR A 235 45.22 -1.04 20.19
CA THR A 235 44.62 -1.63 21.39
C THR A 235 43.49 -2.58 20.99
N ALA A 236 43.11 -3.47 21.91
CA ALA A 236 41.97 -4.36 21.69
C ALA A 236 40.67 -3.57 21.50
N GLY A 237 40.47 -2.51 22.28
CA GLY A 237 39.31 -1.62 22.17
C GLY A 237 39.23 -0.93 20.82
N LEU A 238 40.35 -0.46 20.24
CA LEU A 238 40.33 0.12 18.89
C LEU A 238 39.80 -0.87 17.85
N LEU A 239 40.30 -2.11 17.85
CA LEU A 239 39.85 -3.15 16.92
C LEU A 239 38.35 -3.44 17.07
N VAL A 240 37.89 -3.59 18.30
CA VAL A 240 36.47 -3.84 18.61
C VAL A 240 35.62 -2.66 18.15
N MET A 241 36.02 -1.43 18.45
CA MET A 241 35.26 -0.22 18.08
C MET A 241 35.18 -0.02 16.56
N LEU A 242 36.28 -0.26 15.84
CA LEU A 242 36.28 -0.22 14.37
C LEU A 242 35.30 -1.25 13.80
N PHE A 243 35.34 -2.49 14.29
CA PHE A 243 34.45 -3.55 13.81
C PHE A 243 32.99 -3.29 14.16
N VAL A 244 32.69 -2.88 15.39
CA VAL A 244 31.32 -2.56 15.86
C VAL A 244 30.74 -1.37 15.11
N CYS A 245 31.53 -0.31 14.89
CA CYS A 245 31.09 0.83 14.07
C CYS A 245 30.79 0.39 12.63
N GLY A 246 31.67 -0.42 12.03
CA GLY A 246 31.43 -0.98 10.70
C GLY A 246 30.15 -1.80 10.65
N LEU A 247 29.99 -2.76 11.57
CA LEU A 247 28.84 -3.66 11.65
C LEU A 247 27.53 -2.89 11.79
N THR A 248 27.49 -1.91 12.68
CA THR A 248 26.28 -1.11 12.91
C THR A 248 25.93 -0.24 11.71
N MET A 249 26.92 0.38 11.07
CA MET A 249 26.68 1.21 9.89
C MET A 249 26.28 0.37 8.67
N GLY A 250 26.90 -0.80 8.46
CA GLY A 250 26.50 -1.74 7.42
C GLY A 250 25.07 -2.26 7.59
N ALA A 251 24.70 -2.62 8.82
CA ALA A 251 23.34 -3.02 9.14
C ALA A 251 22.34 -1.88 8.92
N ALA A 252 22.68 -0.66 9.35
CA ALA A 252 21.82 0.50 9.17
C ALA A 252 21.61 0.86 7.70
N LEU A 253 22.65 0.79 6.87
CA LEU A 253 22.53 0.99 5.42
C LEU A 253 21.59 -0.03 4.77
N SER A 254 21.66 -1.29 5.19
CA SER A 254 20.80 -2.36 4.68
C SER A 254 19.34 -2.18 5.10
N ILE A 255 19.08 -1.97 6.41
CA ILE A 255 17.73 -1.80 6.96
C ILE A 255 17.05 -0.55 6.38
N SER A 256 17.80 0.55 6.21
CA SER A 256 17.29 1.79 5.61
C SER A 256 17.08 1.71 4.09
N MET A 257 17.40 0.57 3.46
CA MET A 257 17.40 0.40 2.00
C MET A 257 18.29 1.43 1.28
N ALA A 258 19.36 1.88 1.95
CA ALA A 258 20.36 2.76 1.35
C ALA A 258 21.36 2.00 0.46
N VAL A 259 21.40 0.68 0.56
CA VAL A 259 22.16 -0.21 -0.31
C VAL A 259 21.26 -1.31 -0.87
N ASP A 260 21.63 -1.81 -2.03
CA ASP A 260 20.97 -2.93 -2.69
C ASP A 260 21.16 -4.24 -1.89
N PRO A 261 20.37 -5.29 -2.16
CA PRO A 261 20.55 -6.58 -1.51
C PRO A 261 21.96 -7.14 -1.70
N TYR A 262 22.48 -7.79 -0.66
CA TYR A 262 23.86 -8.29 -0.61
C TYR A 262 24.14 -9.26 -1.75
N GLU A 263 23.21 -10.20 -1.99
CA GLU A 263 23.32 -11.21 -3.05
C GLU A 263 23.32 -10.60 -4.46
N THR A 264 22.74 -9.41 -4.64
CA THR A 264 22.76 -8.70 -5.94
C THR A 264 24.10 -8.01 -6.19
N VAL A 265 24.75 -7.53 -5.14
CA VAL A 265 25.98 -6.73 -5.25
C VAL A 265 27.23 -7.60 -5.17
N LEU A 266 27.27 -8.59 -4.29
CA LEU A 266 28.49 -9.37 -3.98
C LEU A 266 28.48 -10.78 -4.56
N ARG A 267 27.30 -11.29 -4.94
CA ARG A 267 27.17 -12.54 -5.68
C ARG A 267 26.46 -12.28 -7.01
N THR A 268 26.61 -13.20 -7.94
CA THR A 268 25.79 -13.23 -9.16
C THR A 268 24.97 -14.50 -9.17
N SER A 269 23.78 -14.46 -9.78
CA SER A 269 22.92 -15.61 -10.00
C SER A 269 23.69 -16.66 -10.81
N GLY A 270 24.25 -17.66 -10.11
CA GLY A 270 25.20 -18.62 -10.67
C GLY A 270 26.46 -18.88 -9.83
N GLY A 271 26.57 -18.30 -8.63
CA GLY A 271 27.62 -18.64 -7.66
C GLY A 271 29.01 -18.06 -7.94
N ARG A 272 29.14 -17.21 -8.97
CA ARG A 272 30.37 -16.48 -9.28
C ARG A 272 30.46 -15.19 -8.45
N LEU A 273 31.66 -14.88 -7.96
CA LEU A 273 31.95 -13.59 -7.32
C LEU A 273 31.76 -12.45 -8.33
N SER A 274 31.05 -11.41 -7.93
CA SER A 274 30.96 -10.18 -8.72
C SER A 274 32.29 -9.41 -8.70
N ARG A 275 32.48 -8.47 -9.64
CA ARG A 275 33.67 -7.59 -9.67
C ARG A 275 33.84 -6.81 -8.36
N SER A 276 32.73 -6.39 -7.78
CA SER A 276 32.64 -5.76 -6.45
C SER A 276 33.07 -6.69 -5.31
N ALA A 277 32.73 -7.98 -5.38
CA ALA A 277 33.20 -8.94 -4.38
C ALA A 277 34.70 -9.23 -4.50
N ALA A 278 35.25 -9.24 -5.72
CA ALA A 278 36.69 -9.35 -5.93
C ALA A 278 37.44 -8.17 -5.27
N LEU A 279 36.90 -6.95 -5.40
CA LEU A 279 37.41 -5.78 -4.68
C LEU A 279 37.27 -5.90 -3.16
N GLY A 280 36.21 -6.56 -2.69
CA GLY A 280 36.04 -6.89 -1.27
C GLY A 280 37.20 -7.71 -0.72
N VAL A 281 37.71 -8.69 -1.46
CA VAL A 281 38.89 -9.49 -1.06
C VAL A 281 40.14 -8.62 -0.96
N VAL A 282 40.36 -7.71 -1.92
CA VAL A 282 41.51 -6.79 -1.89
C VAL A 282 41.43 -5.84 -0.70
N ALA A 283 40.23 -5.39 -0.34
CA ALA A 283 40.01 -4.46 0.78
C ALA A 283 40.35 -5.06 2.15
N ILE A 284 40.33 -6.39 2.29
CA ILE A 284 40.79 -7.09 3.51
C ILE A 284 42.28 -6.81 3.75
N VAL A 285 43.06 -6.81 2.67
CA VAL A 285 44.51 -6.59 2.72
C VAL A 285 44.80 -5.10 2.76
N ASN A 286 44.18 -4.31 1.88
CA ASN A 286 44.39 -2.89 1.79
C ASN A 286 43.15 -2.18 1.21
N PHE A 287 42.40 -1.53 2.10
CA PHE A 287 41.21 -0.77 1.76
C PHE A 287 41.49 0.35 0.75
N TRP A 288 42.55 1.14 0.95
CA TRP A 288 42.86 2.28 0.07
C TRP A 288 43.24 1.83 -1.34
N ALA A 289 43.99 0.75 -1.47
CA ALA A 289 44.31 0.15 -2.76
C ALA A 289 43.03 -0.35 -3.45
N SER A 290 42.15 -1.04 -2.71
CA SER A 290 40.86 -1.49 -3.25
C SER A 290 39.97 -0.33 -3.69
N ALA A 291 39.87 0.73 -2.89
CA ALA A 291 39.12 1.94 -3.21
C ALA A 291 39.67 2.64 -4.46
N LEU A 292 41.00 2.75 -4.59
CA LEU A 292 41.65 3.32 -5.78
C LEU A 292 41.34 2.49 -7.03
N ILE A 293 41.51 1.16 -6.95
CA ILE A 293 41.21 0.25 -8.06
C ILE A 293 39.73 0.37 -8.44
N TYR A 294 38.82 0.45 -7.46
CA TYR A 294 37.40 0.64 -7.71
C TYR A 294 37.12 1.94 -8.47
N VAL A 295 37.73 3.05 -8.06
CA VAL A 295 37.58 4.35 -8.75
C VAL A 295 38.14 4.27 -10.17
N VAL A 296 39.34 3.71 -10.36
CA VAL A 296 39.97 3.57 -11.68
C VAL A 296 39.10 2.71 -12.62
N ILE A 297 38.65 1.55 -12.17
CA ILE A 297 37.77 0.68 -12.95
C ILE A 297 36.44 1.38 -13.24
N GLY A 298 35.87 2.06 -12.25
CA GLY A 298 34.62 2.81 -12.40
C GLY A 298 34.71 3.89 -13.48
N VAL A 299 35.81 4.64 -13.52
CA VAL A 299 36.04 5.68 -14.54
C VAL A 299 36.33 5.07 -15.91
N LEU A 300 37.13 4.01 -15.99
CA LEU A 300 37.55 3.41 -17.25
C LEU A 300 36.45 2.59 -17.94
N GLN A 301 35.58 1.97 -17.15
CA GLN A 301 34.58 1.00 -17.64
C GLN A 301 33.14 1.45 -17.43
N ASP A 302 32.92 2.66 -16.91
CA ASP A 302 31.60 3.19 -16.52
C ASP A 302 30.82 2.21 -15.63
N ALA A 303 31.53 1.57 -14.70
CA ALA A 303 31.06 0.43 -13.92
C ALA A 303 30.78 0.76 -12.44
N PHE A 304 30.39 2.00 -12.15
CA PHE A 304 30.08 2.40 -10.78
C PHE A 304 28.78 1.77 -10.28
N THR A 305 28.87 1.06 -9.16
CA THR A 305 27.70 0.61 -8.41
C THR A 305 27.39 1.63 -7.31
N TYR A 306 26.14 2.09 -7.23
CA TYR A 306 25.74 3.07 -6.22
C TYR A 306 26.02 2.60 -4.79
N SER A 307 25.64 1.36 -4.49
CA SER A 307 25.82 0.72 -3.18
C SER A 307 27.29 0.62 -2.75
N ILE A 308 28.17 0.17 -3.66
CA ILE A 308 29.61 0.07 -3.36
C ILE A 308 30.24 1.46 -3.21
N SER A 309 29.86 2.43 -4.05
CA SER A 309 30.38 3.79 -3.96
C SER A 309 30.02 4.44 -2.61
N ARG A 310 28.79 4.23 -2.13
CA ARG A 310 28.36 4.67 -0.79
C ARG A 310 29.17 4.02 0.32
N VAL A 311 29.37 2.70 0.26
CA VAL A 311 30.14 1.95 1.27
C VAL A 311 31.60 2.39 1.29
N VAL A 312 32.25 2.52 0.13
CA VAL A 312 33.65 2.97 0.03
C VAL A 312 33.79 4.39 0.57
N PHE A 313 32.91 5.31 0.17
CA PHE A 313 32.93 6.69 0.68
C PHE A 313 32.74 6.74 2.19
N LEU A 314 31.74 6.03 2.71
CA LEU A 314 31.45 5.93 4.13
C LEU A 314 32.67 5.42 4.93
N VAL A 315 33.27 4.31 4.49
CA VAL A 315 34.43 3.72 5.19
C VAL A 315 35.61 4.67 5.15
N ALA A 316 35.87 5.37 4.04
CA ALA A 316 36.93 6.36 3.97
C ALA A 316 36.72 7.51 4.98
N VAL A 317 35.49 8.03 5.07
CA VAL A 317 35.12 9.08 6.04
C VAL A 317 35.27 8.59 7.48
N LEU A 318 34.71 7.41 7.81
CA LEU A 318 34.82 6.85 9.15
C LEU A 318 36.26 6.55 9.55
N THR A 319 37.09 6.07 8.61
CA THR A 319 38.52 5.82 8.85
C THR A 319 39.25 7.12 9.18
N ALA A 320 38.96 8.20 8.45
CA ALA A 320 39.52 9.52 8.76
C ALA A 320 39.06 10.01 10.14
N CYS A 321 37.77 9.84 10.49
CA CYS A 321 37.26 10.19 11.82
C CYS A 321 37.93 9.39 12.94
N PHE A 322 38.10 8.07 12.78
CA PHE A 322 38.83 7.25 13.75
C PHE A 322 40.30 7.65 13.85
N ALA A 323 40.96 7.98 12.74
CA ALA A 323 42.32 8.51 12.76
C ALA A 323 42.40 9.82 13.55
N THR A 324 41.45 10.74 13.37
CA THR A 324 41.39 11.96 14.18
C THR A 324 41.11 11.68 15.65
N ALA A 325 40.25 10.72 15.98
CA ALA A 325 40.01 10.32 17.36
C ALA A 325 41.25 9.66 17.99
N SER A 326 41.98 8.83 17.23
CA SER A 326 43.27 8.29 17.65
C SER A 326 44.32 9.37 17.86
N ALA A 327 44.29 10.47 17.09
CA ALA A 327 45.21 11.58 17.29
C ALA A 327 44.99 12.32 18.63
N LEU A 328 43.81 12.18 19.23
CA LEU A 328 43.51 12.68 20.58
C LEU A 328 43.96 11.70 21.69
N SER A 329 44.29 10.47 21.33
CA SER A 329 44.79 9.44 22.23
C SER A 329 46.32 9.43 22.19
N ASP A 330 46.97 9.49 23.34
CA ASP A 330 48.43 9.47 23.43
C ASP A 330 49.03 8.10 23.06
N GLN A 331 48.23 7.03 23.03
CA GLN A 331 48.72 5.66 22.87
C GLN A 331 48.58 5.09 21.46
N ILE A 332 47.67 5.64 20.64
CA ILE A 332 47.30 5.08 19.34
C ILE A 332 47.85 5.96 18.22
N SER A 333 48.63 5.38 17.31
CA SER A 333 49.12 6.13 16.15
C SER A 333 47.99 6.42 15.16
N TRP A 334 47.64 7.71 15.01
CA TRP A 334 46.66 8.16 14.02
C TRP A 334 47.01 7.74 12.59
N ALA A 335 48.30 7.68 12.25
CA ALA A 335 48.77 7.27 10.93
C ALA A 335 48.52 5.78 10.67
N GLN A 336 48.77 4.92 11.67
CA GLN A 336 48.44 3.49 11.58
C GLN A 336 46.92 3.29 11.46
N THR A 337 46.12 4.02 12.25
CA THR A 337 44.65 3.99 12.15
C THR A 337 44.17 4.45 10.77
N LEU A 338 44.75 5.52 10.20
CA LEU A 338 44.36 6.02 8.88
C LEU A 338 44.68 5.02 7.76
N LEU A 339 45.86 4.38 7.82
CA LEU A 339 46.33 3.46 6.79
C LEU A 339 45.61 2.11 6.83
N TRP A 340 45.30 1.60 8.02
CA TRP A 340 44.85 0.22 8.21
C TRP A 340 43.46 0.09 8.83
N GLY A 341 42.94 1.11 9.50
CA GLY A 341 41.64 1.08 10.16
C GLY A 341 40.48 0.81 9.18
N GLY A 342 40.61 1.28 7.94
CA GLY A 342 39.65 1.03 6.87
C GLY A 342 39.42 -0.45 6.57
N ASN A 343 40.44 -1.31 6.74
CA ASN A 343 40.31 -2.75 6.50
C ASN A 343 39.32 -3.39 7.49
N VAL A 344 39.46 -3.04 8.78
CA VAL A 344 38.61 -3.57 9.86
C VAL A 344 37.19 -3.01 9.76
N LEU A 345 37.08 -1.69 9.51
CA LEU A 345 35.79 -1.03 9.29
C LEU A 345 35.03 -1.63 8.12
N TYR A 346 35.71 -1.82 6.98
CA TYR A 346 35.09 -2.37 5.78
C TYR A 346 34.56 -3.79 6.00
N LEU A 347 35.34 -4.65 6.67
CA LEU A 347 34.90 -5.98 7.07
C LEU A 347 33.66 -5.93 7.97
N GLY A 348 33.65 -5.02 8.95
CA GLY A 348 32.48 -4.77 9.78
C GLY A 348 31.27 -4.38 8.95
N VAL A 349 31.42 -3.41 8.03
CA VAL A 349 30.32 -2.95 7.14
C VAL A 349 29.76 -4.10 6.29
N LEU A 350 30.63 -4.92 5.69
CA LEU A 350 30.17 -6.07 4.91
C LEU A 350 29.42 -7.10 5.76
N ALA A 351 29.91 -7.39 6.97
CA ALA A 351 29.26 -8.31 7.89
C ALA A 351 27.89 -7.77 8.35
N GLY A 352 27.82 -6.50 8.74
CA GLY A 352 26.58 -5.84 9.13
C GLY A 352 25.56 -5.80 8.01
N TRP A 353 26.01 -5.50 6.79
CA TRP A 353 25.16 -5.51 5.60
C TRP A 353 24.60 -6.91 5.33
N LEU A 354 25.45 -7.94 5.30
CA LEU A 354 25.04 -9.33 5.10
C LEU A 354 23.98 -9.78 6.13
N VAL A 355 24.26 -9.55 7.42
CA VAL A 355 23.37 -9.96 8.51
C VAL A 355 22.02 -9.26 8.40
N ALA A 356 22.01 -7.94 8.20
CA ALA A 356 20.78 -7.18 8.08
C ALA A 356 19.98 -7.54 6.82
N ASP A 357 20.65 -7.83 5.71
CA ASP A 357 19.97 -8.26 4.47
C ASP A 357 19.31 -9.63 4.63
N ALA A 358 19.90 -10.54 5.42
CA ALA A 358 19.30 -11.83 5.74
C ALA A 358 17.99 -11.71 6.54
N PHE A 359 17.82 -10.65 7.34
CA PHE A 359 16.56 -10.37 8.04
C PHE A 359 15.52 -9.63 7.18
N ARG A 360 15.90 -9.16 5.99
CA ARG A 360 15.02 -8.44 5.06
C ARG A 360 14.24 -9.39 4.14
N GLN A 361 14.78 -10.57 3.87
CA GLN A 361 14.18 -11.65 3.07
C GLN A 361 13.24 -12.48 3.95
#